data_AF-A0A821CM73-F1
#
_entry.id   AF-A0A821CM73-F1
#
_cell.length_a   1.000
_cell.length_b   1.000
_cell.length_c   1.000
_cell.angle_alpha   90.00
_cell.angle_beta   90.00
_cell.angle_gamma   90.00
#
_symmetry.space_group_name_H-M   'P 1'
#
loop_
_entity.id
_entity.type
_entity.pdbx_description
1 polymer ?
#
loop_
_entity_poly.entity_id
_entity_poly.type
_entity_poly.pdbx_seq_one_letter_code
_entity_poly.pdbx_strand_id
1 'polypeptide(L)'
;MRSFLSPQNTHELEELDGKILQYIDSINQLKQSREFYLSFADDPQGFICKWLASQSRDLKMITDSTTGNAEEERRAEYYTEQWSYEAVSRYFYNKVQQKRAELEQALGIRNP
;
A
#
# COMPACT_ATOMS: atom_id res chain seq x y z
N MET A 1 -47.30 -35.57 16.33
CA MET A 1 -46.17 -34.65 16.57
C MET A 1 -45.68 -34.19 15.19
N ARG A 2 -46.08 -32.99 14.75
CA ARG A 2 -45.60 -32.45 13.46
C ARG A 2 -44.12 -32.14 13.64
N SER A 3 -43.25 -32.71 12.80
CA SER A 3 -41.83 -32.40 12.82
C SER A 3 -41.69 -30.91 12.50
N PHE A 4 -41.33 -30.10 13.52
CA PHE A 4 -41.01 -28.68 13.36
C PHE A 4 -39.81 -28.48 12.42
N LEU A 5 -39.01 -29.53 12.21
CA LEU A 5 -37.88 -29.58 11.31
C LEU A 5 -38.25 -30.41 10.08
N SER A 6 -39.10 -29.84 9.21
CA SER A 6 -39.20 -30.34 7.84
C SER A 6 -38.01 -29.77 7.04
N PRO A 7 -37.44 -30.50 6.06
CA PRO A 7 -36.36 -29.99 5.21
C PRO A 7 -36.71 -28.66 4.50
N GLN A 8 -38.00 -28.41 4.27
CA GLN A 8 -38.49 -27.16 3.71
C GLN A 8 -38.35 -25.99 4.68
N ASN A 9 -38.58 -26.22 5.98
CA ASN A 9 -38.44 -25.20 7.02
C ASN A 9 -36.97 -24.85 7.25
N THR A 10 -36.07 -25.83 7.18
CA THR A 10 -34.62 -25.60 7.32
C THR A 10 -34.05 -24.78 6.17
N HIS A 11 -34.53 -25.01 4.93
CA HIS A 11 -34.14 -24.21 3.77
C HIS A 11 -34.61 -22.75 3.89
N GLU A 12 -35.84 -22.53 4.34
CA GLU A 12 -36.37 -21.18 4.57
C GLU A 12 -35.57 -20.43 5.65
N LEU A 13 -35.15 -21.12 6.71
CA LEU A 13 -34.26 -20.58 7.74
C LEU A 13 -32.89 -20.17 7.17
N GLU A 14 -32.27 -21.03 6.35
CA GLU A 14 -30.99 -20.72 5.69
C GLU A 14 -31.10 -19.52 4.74
N GLU A 15 -32.21 -19.40 4.00
CA GLU A 15 -32.47 -18.23 3.15
C GLU A 15 -32.63 -16.94 3.97
N LEU A 16 -33.33 -17.01 5.11
CA LEU A 16 -33.51 -15.87 6.01
C LEU A 16 -32.17 -15.45 6.63
N ASP A 17 -31.33 -16.40 7.05
CA ASP A 17 -29.99 -16.12 7.54
C ASP A 17 -29.12 -15.46 6.47
N GLY A 18 -29.19 -15.93 5.22
CA GLY A 18 -28.52 -15.30 4.08
C GLY A 18 -28.96 -13.85 3.87
N LYS A 19 -30.27 -13.55 3.99
CA LYS A 19 -30.79 -12.18 3.91
C LYS A 19 -30.32 -11.30 5.06
N ILE A 20 -30.27 -11.85 6.29
CA ILE A 20 -29.76 -11.13 7.46
C ILE A 20 -28.31 -10.72 7.22
N LEU A 21 -27.46 -11.63 6.74
CA LEU A 21 -26.05 -11.33 6.43
C LEU A 21 -25.93 -10.24 5.35
N GLN A 22 -26.72 -10.32 4.27
CA GLN A 22 -26.73 -9.29 3.23
C GLN A 22 -27.15 -7.90 3.77
N TYR A 23 -28.15 -7.85 4.66
CA TYR A 23 -28.56 -6.59 5.27
C TYR A 23 -27.49 -6.04 6.23
N ILE A 24 -26.82 -6.91 6.99
CA ILE A 24 -25.70 -6.50 7.85
C ILE A 24 -24.59 -5.87 7.02
N ASP A 25 -24.19 -6.52 5.91
CA ASP A 25 -23.18 -5.98 5.00
C ASP A 25 -23.60 -4.63 4.40
N SER A 26 -24.86 -4.52 3.99
CA SER A 26 -25.43 -3.27 3.46
C SER A 26 -25.39 -2.14 4.49
N ILE A 27 -25.76 -2.43 5.75
CA ILE A 27 -25.70 -1.46 6.85
C ILE A 27 -24.25 -1.03 7.10
N ASN A 28 -23.30 -1.96 7.08
CA ASN A 28 -21.88 -1.65 7.27
C ASN A 28 -21.33 -0.75 6.16
N GLN A 29 -21.68 -1.01 4.90
CA GLN A 29 -21.29 -0.17 3.77
C GLN A 29 -21.89 1.24 3.89
N LEU A 30 -23.18 1.35 4.24
CA LEU A 30 -23.84 2.64 4.45
C LEU A 30 -23.22 3.41 5.62
N LYS A 31 -22.85 2.72 6.71
CA LYS A 31 -22.18 3.33 7.86
C LYS A 31 -20.82 3.91 7.46
N GLN A 32 -19.99 3.14 6.75
CA GLN A 32 -18.69 3.61 6.26
C GLN A 32 -18.85 4.81 5.33
N SER A 33 -19.80 4.75 4.40
CA SER A 33 -20.11 5.85 3.48
C SER A 33 -20.53 7.12 4.24
N ARG A 34 -21.42 6.99 5.23
CA ARG A 34 -21.84 8.11 6.08
C ARG A 34 -20.67 8.72 6.84
N GLU A 35 -19.83 7.90 7.47
CA GLU A 35 -18.66 8.37 8.23
C GLU A 35 -17.66 9.09 7.32
N PHE A 36 -17.45 8.60 6.10
CA PHE A 36 -16.62 9.25 5.09
C PHE A 36 -17.12 10.66 4.76
N TYR A 37 -18.40 10.79 4.41
CA TYR A 37 -18.97 12.09 4.04
C TYR A 37 -19.07 13.07 5.21
N LEU A 38 -19.34 12.59 6.42
CA LEU A 38 -19.32 13.44 7.61
C LEU A 38 -17.90 13.94 7.92
N SER A 39 -16.89 13.07 7.83
CA SER A 39 -15.49 13.47 8.02
C SER A 39 -15.04 14.48 6.97
N PHE A 40 -15.50 14.35 5.72
CA PHE A 40 -15.28 15.34 4.68
C PHE A 40 -15.96 16.67 4.99
N ALA A 41 -17.22 16.64 5.45
CA ALA A 41 -17.99 17.86 5.72
C ALA A 41 -17.45 18.65 6.92
N ASP A 42 -16.85 17.98 7.92
CA ASP A 42 -16.29 18.61 9.12
C ASP A 42 -15.00 19.40 8.84
N ASP A 43 -14.06 18.82 8.09
CA ASP A 43 -12.81 19.46 7.65
C ASP A 43 -12.46 19.06 6.20
N PRO A 44 -13.06 19.70 5.18
CA PRO A 44 -12.86 19.31 3.79
C PRO A 44 -11.39 19.37 3.36
N GLN A 45 -10.65 20.37 3.83
CA GLN A 45 -9.26 20.57 3.42
C GLN A 45 -8.35 19.50 4.03
N GLY A 46 -8.40 19.31 5.35
CA GLY A 46 -7.59 18.29 6.01
C GLY A 46 -8.01 16.88 5.62
N PHE A 47 -9.30 16.65 5.39
CA PHE A 47 -9.80 15.39 4.84
C PHE A 47 -9.20 15.08 3.48
N ILE A 48 -9.25 16.00 2.50
CA ILE A 48 -8.69 15.78 1.16
C ILE A 48 -7.20 15.46 1.25
N CYS A 49 -6.44 16.21 2.05
CA CYS A 49 -5.00 15.95 2.22
C CYS A 49 -4.73 14.53 2.78
N LYS A 50 -5.45 14.12 3.82
CA LYS A 50 -5.32 12.79 4.42
C LYS A 50 -5.77 11.69 3.44
N TRP A 51 -6.86 11.95 2.71
CA TRP A 51 -7.42 11.02 1.73
C TRP A 51 -6.44 10.78 0.58
N LEU A 52 -5.89 11.84 -0.02
CA LEU A 52 -4.86 11.73 -1.07
C LEU A 52 -3.63 10.97 -0.58
N ALA A 53 -3.17 11.24 0.64
CA ALA A 53 -2.05 10.51 1.24
C ALA A 53 -2.38 9.01 1.43
N SER A 54 -3.59 8.67 1.86
CA SER A 54 -4.04 7.28 1.96
C SER A 54 -4.06 6.60 0.60
N GLN A 55 -4.73 7.19 -0.39
CA GLN A 55 -4.82 6.64 -1.75
C GLN A 55 -3.45 6.46 -2.39
N SER A 56 -2.49 7.38 -2.13
CA SER A 56 -1.11 7.24 -2.61
C SER A 56 -0.41 6.04 -1.99
N ARG A 57 -0.58 5.79 -0.68
CA ARG A 57 -0.02 4.61 0.00
C ARG A 57 -0.66 3.31 -0.49
N ASP A 58 -1.98 3.28 -0.63
CA ASP A 58 -2.70 2.09 -1.09
C ASP A 58 -2.29 1.75 -2.53
N LEU A 59 -2.14 2.76 -3.39
CA LEU A 59 -1.63 2.57 -4.74
C LEU A 59 -0.22 1.97 -4.73
N LYS A 60 0.72 2.54 -3.95
CA LYS A 60 2.09 2.01 -3.81
C LYS A 60 2.11 0.55 -3.36
N MET A 61 1.23 0.18 -2.42
CA MET A 61 1.11 -1.19 -1.93
C MET A 61 0.63 -2.15 -3.02
N ILE A 62 -0.35 -1.74 -3.83
CA ILE A 62 -0.90 -2.59 -4.89
C ILE A 62 0.06 -2.73 -6.07
N THR A 63 0.83 -1.69 -6.39
CA THR A 63 1.72 -1.68 -7.55
C THR A 63 3.11 -2.26 -7.27
N ASP A 64 3.38 -2.70 -6.03
CA ASP A 64 4.71 -3.14 -5.56
C ASP A 64 5.83 -2.15 -5.95
N SER A 65 5.45 -0.87 -6.06
CA SER A 65 6.35 0.21 -6.45
C SER A 65 7.22 0.52 -5.26
N THR A 66 8.27 -0.27 -5.07
CA THR A 66 9.36 0.00 -4.11
C THR A 66 10.22 1.19 -4.56
N THR A 67 9.88 1.84 -5.68
CA THR A 67 10.45 3.14 -6.03
C THR A 67 10.09 4.13 -4.94
N GLY A 68 11.13 4.74 -4.35
CA GLY A 68 10.99 5.63 -3.20
C GLY A 68 10.08 6.83 -3.48
N ASN A 69 9.83 7.61 -2.44
CA ASN A 69 8.92 8.74 -2.56
C ASN A 69 9.62 9.87 -3.35
N ALA A 70 9.35 9.94 -4.65
CA ALA A 70 9.98 10.91 -5.56
C ALA A 70 9.90 12.37 -5.07
N GLU A 71 8.84 12.76 -4.34
CA GLU A 71 8.75 14.12 -3.78
C GLU A 71 9.58 14.29 -2.51
N GLU A 72 9.77 13.26 -1.70
CA GLU A 72 10.71 13.31 -0.58
C GLU A 72 12.15 13.33 -1.10
N GLU A 73 12.48 12.46 -2.06
CA GLU A 73 13.79 12.42 -2.72
C GLU A 73 14.13 13.75 -3.43
N ARG A 74 13.14 14.55 -3.82
CA ARG A 74 13.38 15.88 -4.39
C ARG A 74 13.90 16.89 -3.36
N ARG A 75 13.66 16.67 -2.07
CA ARG A 75 13.99 17.61 -0.99
C ARG A 75 15.39 17.32 -0.45
N ALA A 76 16.19 18.37 -0.27
CA ALA A 76 17.55 18.23 0.26
C ALA A 76 17.59 17.58 1.66
N GLU A 77 16.57 17.82 2.48
CA GLU A 77 16.39 17.23 3.82
C GLU A 77 16.41 15.71 3.80
N TYR A 78 15.89 15.08 2.74
CA TYR A 78 15.89 13.63 2.58
C TYR A 78 17.31 13.05 2.63
N TYR A 79 18.31 13.79 2.14
CA TYR A 79 19.71 13.37 2.09
C TYR A 79 20.53 13.81 3.32
N THR A 80 19.87 14.29 4.37
CA THR A 80 20.52 14.62 5.65
C THR A 80 20.37 13.51 6.71
N GLU A 81 19.68 12.44 6.35
CA GLU A 81 19.40 11.31 7.22
C GLU A 81 20.64 10.43 7.49
N GLN A 82 20.59 9.64 8.57
CA GLN A 82 21.73 8.83 9.01
C GLN A 82 22.18 7.80 7.96
N TRP A 83 21.26 7.30 7.13
CA TRP A 83 21.57 6.35 6.07
C TRP A 83 22.40 6.97 4.94
N SER A 84 22.39 8.31 4.78
CA SER A 84 23.02 8.98 3.64
C SER A 84 24.55 8.79 3.62
N TYR A 85 25.20 8.78 4.78
CA TYR A 85 26.65 8.54 4.88
C TYR A 85 27.04 7.14 4.38
N GLU A 86 26.30 6.12 4.82
CA GLU A 86 26.53 4.75 4.38
C GLU A 86 26.22 4.58 2.89
N ALA A 87 25.13 5.19 2.41
CA ALA A 87 24.75 5.15 1.00
C ALA A 87 25.84 5.73 0.09
N VAL A 88 26.43 6.87 0.46
CA VAL A 88 27.57 7.47 -0.29
C VAL A 88 28.77 6.53 -0.28
N SER A 89 29.08 5.92 0.86
CA SER A 89 30.21 4.98 1.01
C SER A 89 30.04 3.76 0.10
N ARG A 90 28.85 3.13 0.12
CA ARG A 90 28.49 2.01 -0.74
C ARG A 90 28.54 2.39 -2.22
N TYR A 91 27.98 3.55 -2.56
CA TYR A 91 28.02 4.07 -3.92
C TYR A 91 29.46 4.23 -4.42
N PHE A 92 30.32 4.86 -3.63
CA PHE A 92 31.71 5.11 -4.02
C PHE A 92 32.48 3.81 -4.21
N TYR A 93 32.32 2.86 -3.28
CA TYR A 93 32.93 1.53 -3.41
C TYR A 93 32.52 0.85 -4.72
N ASN A 94 31.22 0.78 -5.00
CA ASN A 94 30.70 0.17 -6.23
C ASN A 94 31.21 0.91 -7.48
N LYS A 95 31.29 2.24 -7.43
CA LYS A 95 31.77 3.05 -8.56
C LYS A 95 33.25 2.81 -8.86
N VAL A 96 34.08 2.67 -7.82
CA VAL A 96 35.50 2.34 -7.96
C VAL A 96 35.68 0.95 -8.57
N GLN A 97 34.94 -0.06 -8.09
CA GLN A 97 35.02 -1.41 -8.66
C GLN A 97 34.56 -1.44 -10.12
N GLN A 98 33.49 -0.72 -10.46
CA GLN A 98 33.03 -0.57 -11.85
C GLN A 98 34.14 0.02 -12.73
N LYS A 99 34.76 1.13 -12.30
CA LYS A 99 35.82 1.79 -13.06
C LYS A 99 37.07 0.93 -13.21
N ARG A 100 37.41 0.16 -12.17
CA ARG A 100 38.49 -0.81 -12.22
C ARG A 100 38.22 -1.89 -13.27
N ALA A 101 37.01 -2.47 -13.28
CA ALA A 101 36.63 -3.50 -14.25
C ALA A 101 36.64 -2.96 -15.69
N GLU A 102 36.14 -1.74 -15.91
CA GLU A 102 36.20 -1.06 -17.21
C GLU A 102 37.64 -0.88 -17.70
N LEU A 103 38.57 -0.50 -16.81
CA LEU A 103 39.99 -0.34 -17.13
C LEU A 103 40.68 -1.68 -17.42
N GLU A 104 40.44 -2.70 -16.60
CA GLU A 104 40.99 -4.05 -16.82
C GLU A 104 40.53 -4.62 -18.17
N GLN A 105 39.26 -4.40 -18.53
CA GLN A 105 38.71 -4.76 -19.84
C GLN A 105 39.37 -3.98 -20.98
N ALA A 106 39.51 -2.65 -20.84
CA ALA A 106 40.12 -1.81 -21.87
C ALA A 106 41.61 -2.10 -22.09
N LEU A 107 42.31 -2.50 -21.04
CA LEU A 107 43.73 -2.87 -21.07
C LEU A 107 43.97 -4.34 -21.48
N GLY A 108 42.90 -5.12 -21.70
CA GLY A 108 43.00 -6.54 -22.06
C GLY A 108 43.56 -7.43 -20.94
N ILE A 109 43.57 -6.95 -19.70
CA ILE A 109 44.06 -7.69 -18.54
C ILE A 109 42.94 -8.63 -18.10
N ARG A 110 42.94 -9.86 -18.63
CA ARG A 110 42.16 -10.94 -18.04
C ARG A 110 42.94 -11.47 -16.84
N ASN A 111 42.41 -11.26 -15.62
CA ASN A 111 42.85 -12.06 -14.49
C ASN A 111 42.62 -13.55 -14.85
N PRO A 112 43.60 -14.44 -14.64
CA PRO A 112 43.39 -15.88 -14.77
C PRO A 112 42.35 -16.39 -13.77
#